data_AF-A0A519JT25-F1
#
_entry.id   AF-A0A519JT25-F1
#
_cell.length_a   1.000
_cell.length_b   1.000
_cell.length_c   1.000
_cell.angle_alpha   90.00
_cell.angle_beta   90.00
_cell.angle_gamma   90.00
#
_symmetry.space_group_name_H-M   'P 1'
#
loop_
_entity.id
_entity.type
_entity.pdbx_description
1 polymer ?
#
loop_
_entity_poly.entity_id
_entity_poly.type
_entity_poly.pdbx_seq_one_letter_code
_entity_poly.pdbx_strand_id
1 'polypeptide(L)'
;METPKLVSLTCESLVRGQVPLDPADCELTFTASIGTDGVRGDNFQFMVVTPSALAKSQYTGWCKDYLIVQDFSWTQVDNYVANLLASVRGESWDDIARQLHQFMDWEFYNYRESP
;
A
#
# COMPACT_ATOMS: atom_id res chain seq x y z
N MET A 1 -22.08 -8.30 0.03
CA MET A 1 -20.84 -7.65 0.45
C MET A 1 -19.84 -7.78 -0.67
N GLU A 2 -19.22 -6.66 -1.03
CA GLU A 2 -18.18 -6.58 -2.03
C GLU A 2 -16.82 -6.92 -1.41
N THR A 3 -15.89 -7.33 -2.26
CA THR A 3 -14.49 -7.64 -1.89
C THR A 3 -13.57 -6.85 -2.80
N PRO A 4 -12.55 -6.16 -2.27
CA PRO A 4 -11.60 -5.44 -3.10
C PRO A 4 -10.74 -6.39 -3.94
N LYS A 5 -10.33 -5.90 -5.11
CA LYS A 5 -9.44 -6.56 -6.05
C LYS A 5 -8.35 -5.59 -6.45
N LEU A 6 -7.13 -6.10 -6.49
CA LEU A 6 -5.97 -5.36 -6.98
C LEU A 6 -6.11 -5.18 -8.49
N VAL A 7 -6.03 -3.94 -8.96
CA VAL A 7 -5.94 -3.57 -10.37
C VAL A 7 -4.48 -3.52 -10.79
N SER A 8 -3.66 -2.83 -10.01
CA SER A 8 -2.21 -2.74 -10.22
C SER A 8 -1.47 -2.43 -8.93
N LEU A 9 -0.19 -2.80 -8.90
CA LEU A 9 0.73 -2.46 -7.83
C LEU A 9 2.03 -1.96 -8.47
N THR A 10 2.40 -0.72 -8.17
CA THR A 10 3.58 -0.06 -8.73
C THR A 10 4.47 0.50 -7.62
N CYS A 11 5.74 0.67 -7.94
CA CYS A 11 6.72 1.35 -7.11
C CYS A 11 7.23 2.57 -7.89
N GLU A 12 7.39 3.71 -7.22
CA GLU A 12 7.83 4.95 -7.87
C GLU A 12 9.27 4.85 -8.40
N SER A 13 10.13 4.13 -7.67
CA SER A 13 11.58 4.07 -7.94
C SER A 13 12.04 2.78 -8.60
N LEU A 14 11.18 1.76 -8.70
CA LEU A 14 11.54 0.44 -9.24
C LEU A 14 10.53 -0.06 -10.27
N VAL A 15 11.05 -0.61 -11.38
CA VAL A 15 10.26 -1.42 -12.31
C VAL A 15 10.15 -2.85 -11.76
N ARG A 16 9.00 -3.50 -12.02
CA ARG A 16 8.76 -4.86 -11.55
C ARG A 16 9.90 -5.81 -11.96
N GLY A 17 10.40 -6.57 -10.98
CA GLY A 17 11.55 -7.47 -11.14
C GLY A 17 12.90 -6.84 -10.78
N GLN A 18 12.99 -5.52 -10.66
CA GLN A 18 14.16 -4.85 -10.08
C GLN A 18 14.14 -4.95 -8.55
N VAL A 19 15.32 -4.80 -7.96
CA VAL A 19 15.51 -4.70 -6.51
C VAL A 19 16.24 -3.39 -6.22
N PRO A 20 16.05 -2.78 -5.04
CA PRO A 20 16.87 -1.66 -4.60
C PRO A 20 18.34 -2.09 -4.48
N LEU A 21 19.24 -1.11 -4.37
CA LEU A 21 20.67 -1.38 -4.22
C LEU A 21 20.98 -2.30 -3.02
N ASP A 22 20.27 -2.09 -1.92
CA ASP A 22 20.30 -2.94 -0.74
C ASP A 22 18.87 -3.32 -0.32
N PRO A 23 18.41 -4.56 -0.58
CA PRO A 23 17.09 -5.04 -0.17
C PRO A 23 16.87 -5.07 1.34
N ALA A 24 17.92 -5.16 2.16
CA ALA A 24 17.82 -5.16 3.62
C ALA A 24 17.80 -3.73 4.21
N ASP A 25 18.02 -2.72 3.37
CA ASP A 25 18.17 -1.32 3.76
C ASP A 25 17.55 -0.38 2.71
N CYS A 26 16.23 -0.48 2.56
CA CYS A 26 15.48 0.36 1.66
C CYS A 26 14.20 0.93 2.27
N GLU A 27 13.75 2.02 1.65
CA GLU A 27 12.47 2.69 1.83
C GLU A 27 11.92 2.99 0.44
N LEU A 28 10.75 2.46 0.11
CA LEU A 28 10.19 2.48 -1.24
C LEU A 28 8.72 2.86 -1.21
N THR A 29 8.33 3.81 -2.03
CA THR A 29 6.94 4.26 -2.15
C THR A 29 6.19 3.42 -3.16
N PHE A 30 5.07 2.84 -2.73
CA PHE A 30 4.20 2.00 -3.53
C PHE A 30 2.83 2.64 -3.70
N THR A 31 2.21 2.36 -4.85
CA THR A 31 0.80 2.66 -5.11
C THR A 31 0.08 1.37 -5.49
N ALA A 32 -0.95 1.02 -4.72
CA ALA A 32 -1.91 -0.01 -5.08
C ALA A 32 -3.16 0.65 -5.66
N SER A 33 -3.48 0.37 -6.92
CA SER A 33 -4.79 0.71 -7.48
C SER A 33 -5.75 -0.44 -7.18
N ILE A 34 -6.84 -0.15 -6.46
CA ILE A 34 -7.76 -1.16 -5.92
C ILE A 34 -9.19 -0.77 -6.27
N GLY A 35 -10.00 -1.74 -6.71
CA GLY A 35 -11.43 -1.55 -6.96
C GLY A 35 -12.20 -2.85 -6.76
N THR A 36 -13.45 -2.93 -7.23
CA THR A 36 -14.32 -4.11 -7.00
C THR A 36 -14.28 -5.13 -8.14
N ASP A 37 -13.92 -4.69 -9.35
CA ASP A 37 -13.89 -5.52 -10.56
C ASP A 37 -12.47 -5.94 -10.99
N GLY A 38 -11.43 -5.27 -10.47
CA GLY A 38 -10.03 -5.50 -10.84
C GLY A 38 -9.63 -4.82 -12.16
N VAL A 39 -10.47 -3.93 -12.70
CA VAL A 39 -10.24 -3.19 -13.94
C VAL A 39 -9.98 -1.72 -13.67
N ARG A 40 -10.75 -1.12 -12.76
CA ARG A 40 -10.62 0.27 -12.33
C ARG A 40 -10.59 0.33 -10.81
N GLY A 41 -9.92 1.34 -10.29
CA GLY A 41 -9.76 1.49 -8.85
C GLY A 41 -9.19 2.82 -8.46
N ASP A 42 -9.32 3.13 -7.18
CA ASP A 42 -8.70 4.29 -6.57
C ASP A 42 -7.28 3.94 -6.14
N ASN A 43 -6.45 4.98 -5.98
CA ASN A 43 -5.07 4.82 -5.54
C ASN A 43 -4.96 4.81 -4.01
N PHE A 44 -4.20 3.84 -3.53
CA PHE A 44 -3.79 3.70 -2.14
C PHE A 44 -2.27 3.70 -2.07
N GLN A 45 -1.69 4.73 -1.46
CA GLN A 45 -0.23 4.87 -1.32
C GLN A 45 0.24 4.30 0.01
N PHE A 46 1.38 3.63 0.01
CA PHE A 46 2.01 3.11 1.22
C PHE A 46 3.52 2.96 1.01
N MET A 47 4.27 2.78 2.10
CA MET A 47 5.72 2.67 2.09
C MET A 47 6.15 1.26 2.47
N VAL A 48 7.01 0.65 1.67
CA VAL A 48 7.71 -0.59 2.04
C VAL A 48 9.04 -0.20 2.65
N VAL A 49 9.23 -0.52 3.93
CA VAL A 49 10.36 -0.03 4.72
C VAL A 49 11.03 -1.18 5.45
N THR A 50 12.36 -1.18 5.43
CA THR A 50 13.17 -2.13 6.20
C THR A 50 13.49 -1.58 7.59
N PRO A 51 13.63 -2.43 8.63
CA PRO A 51 14.07 -1.98 9.95
C PRO A 51 15.40 -1.20 9.92
N SER A 52 16.34 -1.58 9.05
CA SER A 52 17.60 -0.85 8.88
C SER A 52 17.36 0.58 8.39
N ALA A 53 16.55 0.76 7.33
CA ALA A 53 16.25 2.08 6.80
C ALA A 53 15.51 2.95 7.83
N LEU A 54 14.54 2.36 8.54
CA LEU A 54 13.78 3.06 9.59
C LEU A 54 14.68 3.50 10.77
N ALA A 55 15.64 2.67 11.17
CA ALA A 55 16.59 3.04 12.22
C ALA A 55 17.50 4.21 11.81
N LYS A 56 17.83 4.32 10.52
CA LYS A 56 18.67 5.39 9.97
C LYS A 56 17.91 6.71 9.76
N SER A 57 16.61 6.64 9.48
CA SER A 57 15.80 7.85 9.26
C SER A 57 15.61 8.70 10.52
N GLN A 58 15.95 8.17 11.71
CA GLN A 58 15.74 8.80 13.01
C GLN A 58 14.26 9.17 13.25
N TYR A 59 13.34 8.53 12.53
CA TYR A 59 11.92 8.83 12.61
C TYR A 59 11.40 8.56 14.02
N THR A 60 10.64 9.53 14.56
CA THR A 60 9.94 9.41 15.84
C THR A 60 8.52 9.89 15.65
N GLY A 61 7.53 9.02 15.91
CA GLY A 61 6.12 9.37 15.67
C GLY A 61 5.21 8.17 15.42
N TRP A 62 3.99 8.46 15.00
CA TRP A 62 2.99 7.48 14.60
C TRP A 62 3.25 6.97 13.19
N CYS A 63 3.41 5.65 13.04
CA CYS A 63 3.73 5.02 11.78
C CYS A 63 2.45 4.51 11.10
N LYS A 64 1.85 5.33 10.24
CA LYS A 64 0.72 4.97 9.38
C LYS A 64 1.25 4.70 7.96
N ASP A 65 0.68 3.73 7.26
CA ASP A 65 0.97 3.42 5.86
C ASP A 65 2.33 2.73 5.60
N TYR A 66 2.92 2.11 6.63
CA TYR A 66 4.19 1.40 6.50
C TYR A 66 3.97 -0.11 6.49
N LEU A 67 4.44 -0.76 5.42
CA LEU A 67 4.66 -2.19 5.36
C LEU A 67 6.12 -2.49 5.73
N ILE A 68 6.34 -2.95 6.95
CA ILE A 68 7.68 -3.28 7.45
C ILE A 68 8.07 -4.69 7.02
N VAL A 69 9.19 -4.82 6.30
CA VAL A 69 9.73 -6.11 5.83
C VAL A 69 11.21 -6.23 6.23
N GLN A 70 11.70 -7.44 6.52
CA GLN A 70 13.12 -7.62 6.84
C GLN A 70 14.01 -7.35 5.63
N ASP A 71 13.63 -7.92 4.49
CA ASP A 71 14.28 -7.74 3.20
C ASP A 71 13.21 -7.50 2.13
N PHE A 72 13.44 -6.53 1.26
CA PHE A 72 12.56 -6.26 0.14
C PHE A 72 12.51 -7.43 -0.85
N SER A 73 11.29 -7.83 -1.19
CA SER A 73 11.03 -8.62 -2.39
C SER A 73 9.62 -8.34 -2.89
N TRP A 74 9.45 -8.27 -4.22
CA TRP A 74 8.13 -8.10 -4.84
C TRP A 74 7.12 -9.14 -4.37
N THR A 75 7.53 -10.41 -4.26
CA THR A 75 6.66 -11.50 -3.79
C THR A 75 6.12 -11.24 -2.39
N GLN A 76 6.94 -10.74 -1.47
CA GLN A 76 6.47 -10.42 -0.13
C GLN A 76 5.45 -9.28 -0.17
N VAL A 77 5.72 -8.20 -0.90
CA VAL A 77 4.78 -7.08 -1.04
C VAL A 77 3.46 -7.55 -1.66
N ASP A 78 3.51 -8.31 -2.74
CA ASP A 78 2.34 -8.90 -3.40
C ASP A 78 1.50 -9.73 -2.41
N ASN A 79 2.16 -10.57 -1.60
CA ASN A 79 1.49 -11.41 -0.61
C ASN A 79 0.84 -10.59 0.52
N TYR A 80 1.53 -9.56 1.04
CA TYR A 80 0.97 -8.71 2.09
C TYR A 80 -0.23 -7.91 1.59
N VAL A 81 -0.15 -7.34 0.39
CA VAL A 81 -1.27 -6.64 -0.25
C VAL A 81 -2.44 -7.62 -0.46
N ALA A 82 -2.19 -8.79 -1.05
CA ALA A 82 -3.24 -9.79 -1.27
C ALA A 82 -3.92 -10.24 0.04
N ASN A 83 -3.16 -10.46 1.10
CA ASN A 83 -3.68 -10.82 2.42
C ASN A 83 -4.54 -9.71 3.02
N LEU A 84 -4.13 -8.44 2.87
CA LEU A 84 -4.92 -7.31 3.32
C LEU A 84 -6.25 -7.23 2.53
N LEU A 85 -6.22 -7.34 1.20
CA LEU A 85 -7.43 -7.33 0.39
C LEU A 85 -8.40 -8.46 0.77
N ALA A 86 -7.88 -9.66 1.05
CA ALA A 86 -8.69 -10.80 1.49
C ALA A 86 -9.33 -10.61 2.88
N SER A 87 -8.78 -9.73 3.72
CA SER A 87 -9.31 -9.44 5.05
C SER A 87 -10.48 -8.44 5.05
N VAL A 88 -10.60 -7.63 3.98
CA VAL A 88 -11.55 -6.52 3.87
C VAL A 88 -12.79 -6.92 3.08
N ARG A 89 -13.95 -6.45 3.53
CA ARG A 89 -15.25 -6.61 2.86
C ARG A 89 -16.21 -5.53 3.33
N GLY A 90 -17.14 -5.10 2.48
CA GLY A 90 -18.08 -4.01 2.81
C GLY A 90 -19.39 -4.11 2.06
N GLU A 91 -20.36 -3.27 2.43
CA GLU A 91 -21.62 -3.15 1.70
C GLU A 91 -21.50 -2.21 0.49
N SER A 92 -20.51 -1.32 0.52
CA SER A 92 -20.16 -0.39 -0.55
C SER A 92 -18.64 -0.28 -0.75
N TRP A 93 -18.24 0.33 -1.87
CA TRP A 93 -16.84 0.71 -2.12
C TRP A 93 -16.28 1.63 -1.04
N ASP A 94 -17.04 2.63 -0.60
CA ASP A 94 -16.61 3.60 0.43
C ASP A 94 -16.34 2.91 1.78
N ASP A 95 -17.13 1.90 2.15
CA ASP A 95 -16.86 1.08 3.34
C ASP A 95 -15.56 0.28 3.23
N ILE A 96 -15.26 -0.24 2.04
CA ILE A 96 -14.03 -0.98 1.74
C ILE A 96 -12.84 -0.03 1.75
N ALA A 97 -12.93 1.10 1.05
CA ALA A 97 -11.88 2.10 0.94
C ALA A 97 -11.50 2.67 2.31
N ARG A 98 -12.48 2.94 3.19
CA ARG A 98 -12.20 3.36 4.57
C ARG A 98 -11.50 2.28 5.42
N GLN A 99 -11.77 1.00 5.18
CA GLN A 99 -11.05 -0.09 5.84
C GLN A 99 -9.61 -0.18 5.35
N LEU A 100 -9.40 -0.11 4.03
CA LEU A 100 -8.06 -0.07 3.43
C LEU A 100 -7.28 1.16 3.88
N HIS A 101 -7.95 2.30 4.06
CA HIS A 101 -7.34 3.54 4.55
C HIS A 101 -6.77 3.40 5.97
N GLN A 102 -7.10 2.36 6.74
CA GLN A 102 -6.43 2.15 8.03
C GLN A 102 -4.96 1.71 7.86
N PHE A 103 -4.60 1.19 6.69
CA PHE A 103 -3.29 0.61 6.38
C PHE A 103 -2.54 1.32 5.24
N MET A 104 -3.25 2.05 4.39
CA MET A 104 -2.70 2.80 3.26
C MET A 104 -3.31 4.19 3.22
N ASP A 105 -2.68 5.13 2.53
CA ASP A 105 -3.24 6.45 2.30
C ASP A 105 -4.13 6.45 1.06
N TRP A 106 -5.39 6.89 1.20
CA TRP A 106 -6.37 6.82 0.11
C TRP A 106 -6.54 8.22 -0.47
N GLU A 107 -6.40 8.36 -1.79
CA GLU A 107 -6.37 9.68 -2.45
C GLU A 107 -7.65 10.52 -2.25
N PHE A 108 -8.79 9.88 -1.98
CA PHE A 108 -10.07 10.55 -1.72
C PHE A 108 -10.42 10.66 -0.23
N TYR A 109 -9.54 10.22 0.68
CA TYR A 109 -9.82 10.35 2.10
C TYR A 109 -9.92 11.83 2.50
N ASN A 110 -11.06 12.22 3.05
CA ASN A 110 -11.43 13.61 3.36
C ASN A 110 -11.46 14.56 2.15
N TYR A 111 -11.52 14.05 0.92
CA TYR A 111 -11.74 14.89 -0.24
C TYR A 111 -13.09 15.63 -0.12
N ARG A 112 -13.05 16.95 -0.31
CA ARG A 112 -14.23 17.79 -0.41
C ARG A 112 -14.19 18.43 -1.79
N GLU A 113 -15.19 18.14 -2.61
CA GLU A 113 -15.39 18.91 -3.85
C GLU A 113 -15.46 20.40 -3.48
N SER A 114 -14.60 21.20 -4.11
CA SER A 114 -14.69 22.65 -3.97
C SER A 114 -16.02 23.10 -4.62
N PRO A 115 -16.77 24.00 -3.98
CA PRO A 115 -18.09 24.43 -4.43
C PRO A 115 -18.08 25.14 -5.79
#